data_AF-A0A928RWM2-F1
#
_entry.id   AF-A0A928RWM2-F1
#
_cell.length_a   1.000
_cell.length_b   1.000
_cell.length_c   1.000
_cell.angle_alpha   90.00
_cell.angle_beta   90.00
_cell.angle_gamma   90.00
#
_symmetry.space_group_name_H-M   'P 1'
#
loop_
_entity.id
_entity.type
_entity.pdbx_description
1 polymer ?
#
loop_
_entity_poly.entity_id
_entity_poly.type
_entity_poly.pdbx_seq_one_letter_code
_entity_poly.pdbx_strand_id
1 'polypeptide(L)'
;MRRRNMLARISAAVVLTVAVVAAVFYFNSQAVEAGPEKAAIPQVEPSRVCMVQDRVSFMGNIPVEIEGKTYFGCCPNCVGRLMSAGALRHAIDPATGNVVDKAESFIVSREDGTVMYFESEKTARDFHKAKESD
;
A
#
# COMPACT_ATOMS: atom_id res chain seq x y z
N MET A 1 -6.27 -50.31 -51.60
CA MET A 1 -7.10 -49.65 -50.55
C MET A 1 -6.35 -49.17 -49.28
N ARG A 2 -5.01 -49.28 -49.15
CA ARG A 2 -4.31 -48.97 -47.86
C ARG A 2 -3.73 -47.54 -47.69
N ARG A 3 -3.56 -46.75 -48.76
CA ARG A 3 -2.86 -45.45 -48.69
C ARG A 3 -3.72 -44.25 -48.28
N ARG A 4 -5.04 -44.26 -48.57
CA ARG A 4 -5.96 -43.16 -48.20
C ARG A 4 -6.18 -43.04 -46.68
N ASN A 5 -6.12 -44.16 -45.95
CA ASN A 5 -6.31 -44.17 -44.49
C ASN A 5 -5.03 -43.82 -43.70
N MET A 6 -3.85 -43.93 -44.31
CA MET A 6 -2.58 -43.60 -43.65
C MET A 6 -2.33 -42.09 -43.65
N LEU A 7 -2.60 -41.41 -44.77
CA LEU A 7 -2.52 -39.95 -44.86
C LEU A 7 -3.55 -39.28 -43.92
N ALA A 8 -4.81 -39.73 -43.92
CA ALA A 8 -5.84 -39.20 -43.02
C ALA A 8 -5.53 -39.38 -41.53
N ARG A 9 -4.87 -40.49 -41.15
CA ARG A 9 -4.45 -40.76 -39.76
C ARG A 9 -3.24 -39.91 -39.34
N ILE A 10 -2.30 -39.66 -40.23
CA ILE A 10 -1.16 -38.75 -40.00
C ILE A 10 -1.66 -37.30 -39.91
N SER A 11 -2.60 -36.89 -40.78
CA SER A 11 -3.25 -35.58 -40.72
C SER A 11 -3.99 -35.36 -39.40
N ALA A 12 -4.79 -36.34 -38.97
CA ALA A 12 -5.53 -36.25 -37.71
C ALA A 12 -4.60 -36.24 -36.49
N ALA A 13 -3.53 -37.05 -36.48
CA ALA A 13 -2.54 -37.06 -35.41
C ALA A 13 -1.75 -35.74 -35.33
N VAL A 14 -1.34 -35.18 -36.48
CA VAL A 14 -0.63 -33.89 -36.54
C VAL A 14 -1.56 -32.76 -36.07
N VAL A 15 -2.81 -32.72 -36.54
CA VAL A 15 -3.81 -31.71 -36.10
C VAL A 15 -4.09 -31.84 -34.60
N LEU A 16 -4.21 -33.05 -34.07
CA LEU A 16 -4.39 -33.29 -32.64
C LEU A 16 -3.18 -32.82 -31.82
N THR A 17 -1.96 -33.09 -32.29
CA THR A 17 -0.74 -32.62 -31.60
C THR A 17 -0.62 -31.09 -31.62
N VAL A 18 -0.93 -30.43 -32.73
CA VAL A 18 -0.92 -28.97 -32.83
C VAL A 18 -1.98 -28.35 -31.91
N ALA A 19 -3.18 -28.93 -31.83
CA ALA A 19 -4.24 -28.46 -30.94
C ALA A 19 -3.89 -28.62 -29.46
N VAL A 20 -3.25 -29.73 -29.07
CA VAL A 20 -2.78 -29.96 -27.69
C VAL A 20 -1.68 -28.98 -27.34
N VAL A 21 -0.71 -28.75 -28.23
CA VAL A 21 0.36 -27.76 -28.01
C VAL A 21 -0.23 -26.36 -27.85
N ALA A 22 -1.15 -25.94 -28.73
CA ALA A 22 -1.81 -24.64 -28.63
C ALA A 22 -2.61 -24.48 -27.33
N ALA A 23 -3.32 -25.53 -26.90
CA ALA A 23 -4.04 -25.52 -25.62
C ALA A 23 -3.06 -25.40 -24.43
N VAL A 24 -1.95 -26.14 -24.43
CA VAL A 24 -0.92 -26.05 -23.39
C VAL A 24 -0.32 -24.64 -23.35
N PHE A 25 0.01 -24.03 -24.49
CA PHE A 25 0.48 -22.63 -24.54
C PHE A 25 -0.57 -21.64 -24.02
N TYR A 26 -1.85 -21.82 -24.37
CA TYR A 26 -2.95 -20.99 -23.88
C TYR A 26 -3.13 -21.11 -22.36
N PHE A 27 -3.11 -22.32 -21.81
CA PHE A 27 -3.19 -22.54 -20.35
C PHE A 27 -1.97 -22.01 -19.60
N ASN A 28 -0.76 -22.13 -20.17
CA ASN A 28 0.46 -21.56 -19.57
C ASN A 28 0.46 -20.02 -19.61
N SER A 29 -0.18 -19.40 -20.61
CA SER A 29 -0.30 -17.94 -20.71
C SER A 29 -1.25 -17.34 -19.67
N GLN A 30 -2.11 -18.15 -19.05
CA GLN A 30 -3.04 -17.72 -18.00
C GLN A 30 -2.40 -17.70 -16.59
N ALA A 31 -1.13 -18.09 -16.46
CA ALA A 31 -0.46 -18.29 -15.16
C ALA A 31 0.49 -17.16 -14.73
N VAL A 32 0.57 -16.05 -15.47
CA VAL A 32 1.41 -14.90 -15.10
C VAL A 32 0.56 -13.64 -14.98
N GLU A 33 -0.18 -13.58 -13.88
CA GLU A 33 -0.60 -12.31 -13.26
C GLU A 33 -0.29 -12.45 -11.75
N ALA A 34 0.96 -12.76 -11.43
CA ALA A 34 1.51 -12.31 -10.16
C ALA A 34 1.64 -10.79 -10.28
N GLY A 35 0.53 -10.09 -10.03
CA GLY A 35 0.51 -8.64 -9.94
C GLY A 35 1.61 -8.18 -8.99
N PRO A 36 2.16 -6.96 -9.17
CA PRO A 36 3.33 -6.52 -8.43
C PRO A 36 3.10 -6.78 -6.94
N GLU A 37 4.01 -7.57 -6.35
CA GLU A 37 4.14 -7.70 -4.90
C GLU A 37 4.06 -6.28 -4.34
N LYS A 38 2.96 -5.95 -3.65
CA LYS A 38 2.68 -4.59 -3.20
C LYS A 38 3.93 -4.06 -2.52
N ALA A 39 4.59 -3.06 -3.10
CA ALA A 39 5.70 -2.37 -2.45
C ALA A 39 5.26 -2.03 -1.03
N ALA A 40 6.02 -2.51 -0.04
CA ALA A 40 5.67 -2.39 1.35
C ALA A 40 5.72 -0.91 1.74
N ILE A 41 4.56 -0.31 2.01
CA ILE A 41 4.51 1.05 2.53
C ILE A 41 5.06 1.02 3.95
N PRO A 42 5.99 1.91 4.32
CA PRO A 42 6.54 1.98 5.67
C PRO A 42 5.50 2.61 6.63
N GLN A 43 4.44 1.88 6.91
CA GLN A 43 3.43 2.27 7.90
C GLN A 43 4.05 2.30 9.30
N VAL A 44 3.66 3.28 10.11
CA VAL A 44 4.08 3.40 11.50
C VAL A 44 2.88 3.50 12.44
N GLU A 45 2.97 2.84 13.58
CA GLU A 45 1.96 2.90 14.63
C GLU A 45 1.86 4.32 15.24
N PRO A 46 0.66 4.85 15.53
CA PRO A 46 0.48 6.18 16.11
C PRO A 46 1.29 6.41 17.40
N SER A 47 1.42 5.39 18.24
CA SER A 47 2.17 5.46 19.51
C SER A 47 3.67 5.71 19.34
N ARG A 48 4.21 5.49 18.13
CA ARG A 48 5.61 5.74 17.78
C ARG A 48 5.84 7.15 17.23
N VAL A 49 4.80 7.97 17.09
CA VAL A 49 4.87 9.28 16.44
C VAL A 49 4.61 10.40 17.43
N CYS A 50 5.44 11.43 17.38
CA CYS A 50 5.11 12.70 18.03
C CYS A 50 4.30 13.55 17.05
N MET A 51 2.99 13.65 17.29
CA MET A 51 2.04 14.33 16.40
C MET A 51 2.21 15.86 16.36
N VAL A 52 3.04 16.42 17.25
CA VAL A 52 3.40 17.84 17.24
C VAL A 52 4.61 18.12 16.37
N GLN A 53 5.51 17.14 16.25
CA GLN A 53 6.76 17.25 15.49
C GLN A 53 6.71 16.52 14.15
N ASP A 54 5.63 15.80 13.87
CA ASP A 54 5.41 15.01 12.65
C ASP A 54 6.59 14.07 12.37
N ARG A 55 7.04 13.37 13.42
CA ARG A 55 8.25 12.53 13.40
C ARG A 55 8.09 11.26 14.21
N VAL A 56 8.74 10.20 13.73
CA VAL A 56 8.94 8.97 14.49
C VAL A 56 9.86 9.26 15.67
N SER A 57 9.43 8.84 16.85
CA SER A 57 10.19 9.00 18.09
C SER A 57 11.00 7.75 18.39
N PHE A 58 12.24 7.94 18.85
CA PHE A 58 13.11 6.86 19.28
C PHE A 58 12.68 6.25 20.63
N MET A 59 12.01 7.05 21.46
CA MET A 59 11.47 6.64 22.78
C MET A 59 9.94 6.56 22.73
N GLY A 60 9.34 5.96 23.77
CA GLY A 60 7.89 5.91 23.89
C GLY A 60 7.26 7.30 23.97
N ASN A 61 6.12 7.50 23.31
CA ASN A 61 5.34 8.74 23.41
C ASN A 61 4.33 8.68 24.55
N ILE A 62 3.93 9.85 25.02
CA ILE A 62 2.91 10.03 26.05
C ILE A 62 1.54 10.13 25.33
N PRO A 63 0.58 9.24 25.63
CA PRO A 63 -0.77 9.34 25.10
C PRO A 63 -1.54 10.47 25.78
N VAL A 64 -2.43 11.12 25.04
CA VAL A 64 -3.41 12.07 25.56
C VAL A 64 -4.76 11.87 24.87
N GLU A 65 -5.81 11.69 25.66
CA GLU A 65 -7.18 11.56 25.14
C GLU A 65 -7.83 12.94 25.02
N ILE A 66 -8.38 13.22 23.84
CA ILE A 66 -9.10 14.46 23.55
C ILE A 66 -10.30 14.08 22.66
N GLU A 67 -11.50 14.39 23.12
CA GLU A 67 -12.75 14.09 22.39
C GLU A 67 -12.92 12.61 22.01
N GLY A 68 -12.43 11.70 22.86
CA GLY A 68 -12.52 10.25 22.65
C GLY A 68 -11.46 9.67 21.69
N LYS A 69 -10.52 10.49 21.22
CA LYS A 69 -9.40 10.07 20.37
C LYS A 69 -8.07 10.18 21.12
N THR A 70 -7.13 9.30 20.80
CA THR A 70 -5.80 9.25 21.45
C THR A 70 -4.73 9.85 20.56
N TYR A 71 -4.09 10.91 21.05
CA TYR A 71 -2.96 11.57 20.40
C TYR A 71 -1.66 11.28 21.15
N PHE A 72 -0.53 11.47 20.49
CA PHE A 72 0.79 11.12 21.05
C PHE A 72 1.78 12.28 20.95
N GLY A 73 2.39 12.63 22.07
CA GLY A 73 3.46 13.62 22.16
C GLY A 73 4.71 13.04 22.82
N CYS A 74 5.90 13.41 22.35
CA CYS A 74 7.16 12.88 22.87
C CYS A 74 7.59 13.47 24.23
N CYS A 75 6.90 14.51 24.71
CA CYS A 75 7.19 15.15 25.99
C CYS A 75 5.95 15.88 26.54
N PRO A 76 5.95 16.28 27.83
CA PRO A 76 4.83 16.99 28.44
C PRO A 76 4.44 18.28 27.72
N ASN A 77 5.41 19.00 27.13
CA ASN A 77 5.12 20.18 26.32
C ASN A 77 4.30 19.83 25.06
N CYS A 78 4.69 18.77 24.33
CA CYS A 78 3.92 18.33 23.15
C CYS A 78 2.50 17.90 23.53
N VAL A 79 2.33 17.22 24.66
CA VAL A 79 1.00 16.88 25.19
C VAL A 79 0.18 18.14 25.49
N GLY A 80 0.76 19.10 26.21
CA GLY A 80 0.09 20.38 26.50
C GLY A 80 -0.30 21.15 25.23
N ARG A 81 0.52 21.08 24.18
CA ARG A 81 0.21 21.67 22.86
C ARG A 81 -0.95 20.97 22.15
N LEU A 82 -1.01 19.63 22.20
CA LEU A 82 -2.13 18.88 21.63
C LEU A 82 -3.47 19.23 22.31
N MET A 83 -3.45 19.41 23.63
CA MET A 83 -4.64 19.80 24.41
C MET A 83 -5.10 21.23 24.14
N SER A 84 -4.17 22.16 23.90
CA SER A 84 -4.48 23.59 23.79
C SER A 84 -4.64 24.11 22.36
N ALA A 85 -4.06 23.43 21.36
CA ALA A 85 -4.09 23.86 19.97
C ALA A 85 -4.68 22.78 19.04
N GLY A 86 -5.99 22.87 18.80
CA GLY A 86 -6.74 21.92 17.95
C GLY A 86 -6.18 21.74 16.54
N ALA A 87 -5.57 22.76 15.96
CA ALA A 87 -4.91 22.68 14.65
C ALA A 87 -3.78 21.63 14.62
N LEU A 88 -3.10 21.37 15.73
CA LEU A 88 -2.01 20.38 15.79
C LEU A 88 -2.49 18.93 15.73
N ARG A 89 -3.80 18.71 15.95
CA ARG A 89 -4.45 17.39 15.85
C ARG A 89 -4.79 17.00 14.41
N HIS A 90 -4.58 17.90 13.45
CA HIS A 90 -4.95 17.71 12.05
C HIS A 90 -3.74 17.80 11.12
N ALA A 91 -3.82 17.15 9.97
CA ALA A 91 -2.84 17.20 8.89
C ALA A 91 -3.55 17.25 7.53
N ILE A 92 -2.79 17.39 6.44
CA ILE A 92 -3.30 17.29 5.07
C ILE A 92 -2.85 15.95 4.49
N ASP A 93 -3.78 15.17 3.95
CA ASP A 93 -3.45 14.00 3.13
C ASP A 93 -2.80 14.49 1.82
N PRO A 94 -1.52 14.16 1.55
CA PRO A 94 -0.82 14.68 0.39
C PRO A 94 -1.30 14.08 -0.94
N ALA A 95 -2.07 12.99 -0.91
CA ALA A 95 -2.67 12.40 -2.10
C ALA A 95 -3.97 13.11 -2.51
N THR A 96 -4.79 13.52 -1.53
CA THR A 96 -6.14 14.05 -1.79
C THR A 96 -6.29 15.55 -1.51
N GLY A 97 -5.42 16.13 -0.68
CA GLY A 97 -5.53 17.50 -0.17
C GLY A 97 -6.55 17.65 0.98
N ASN A 98 -7.20 16.57 1.41
CA ASN A 98 -8.18 16.61 2.49
C ASN A 98 -7.51 16.81 3.85
N VAL A 99 -8.21 17.50 4.75
CA VAL A 99 -7.83 17.56 6.17
C VAL A 99 -8.15 16.22 6.82
N VAL A 100 -7.19 15.65 7.54
CA VAL A 100 -7.33 14.39 8.29
C VAL A 100 -6.99 14.60 9.76
N ASP A 101 -7.66 13.84 10.62
CA ASP A 101 -7.33 13.75 12.06
C ASP A 101 -6.13 12.81 12.25
N LYS A 102 -5.08 13.31 12.91
CA LYS A 102 -3.84 12.54 13.12
C LYS A 102 -4.05 11.28 13.95
N ALA A 103 -5.06 11.23 14.83
CA ALA A 103 -5.34 10.05 15.65
C ALA A 103 -5.96 8.89 14.86
N GLU A 104 -6.62 9.18 13.72
CA GLU A 104 -7.33 8.17 12.90
C GLU A 104 -6.65 7.93 11.55
N SER A 105 -5.70 8.77 11.18
CA SER A 105 -4.99 8.68 9.91
C SER A 105 -4.08 7.45 9.78
N PHE A 106 -3.90 7.00 8.55
CA PHE A 106 -2.86 6.06 8.16
C PHE A 106 -1.50 6.79 8.08
N ILE A 107 -0.54 6.40 8.91
CA ILE A 107 0.72 7.13 9.08
C ILE A 107 1.85 6.41 8.36
N VAL A 108 2.58 7.14 7.51
CA VAL A 108 3.72 6.62 6.75
C VAL A 108 4.99 7.35 7.18
N SER A 109 6.03 6.60 7.54
CA SER A 109 7.35 7.19 7.82
C SER A 109 8.14 7.43 6.53
N ARG A 110 8.96 8.47 6.55
CA ARG A 110 9.94 8.79 5.51
C ARG A 110 11.33 8.43 5.99
N GLU A 111 12.27 8.30 5.06
CA GLU A 111 13.66 7.93 5.36
C GLU A 111 14.35 8.91 6.33
N ASP A 112 13.93 10.19 6.34
CA ASP A 112 14.42 11.23 7.24
C ASP A 112 13.80 11.20 8.65
N GLY A 113 12.94 10.22 8.93
CA GLY A 113 12.22 10.05 10.19
C GLY A 113 10.99 10.95 10.36
N THR A 114 10.65 11.79 9.37
CA THR A 114 9.37 12.50 9.34
C THR A 114 8.24 11.55 8.98
N VAL A 115 7.00 11.95 9.28
CA VAL A 115 5.81 11.20 8.90
C VAL A 115 4.87 12.01 8.03
N MET A 116 4.09 11.30 7.22
CA MET A 116 2.95 11.82 6.49
C MET A 116 1.68 11.12 6.99
N TYR A 117 0.56 11.83 6.91
CA TYR A 117 -0.74 11.36 7.38
C TYR A 117 -1.67 11.22 6.18
N PHE A 118 -2.35 10.09 6.09
CA PHE A 118 -3.25 9.76 4.99
C PHE A 118 -4.63 9.40 5.52
N GLU A 119 -5.67 9.68 4.75
CA GLU A 119 -7.05 9.28 5.03
C GLU A 119 -7.17 7.75 5.07
N SER A 120 -6.36 7.04 4.28
CA SER A 120 -6.35 5.58 4.24
C SER A 120 -5.05 5.01 3.68
N GLU A 121 -4.87 3.71 3.86
CA GLU A 121 -3.80 2.94 3.19
C GLU A 121 -3.90 3.05 1.65
N LYS A 122 -5.11 3.28 1.10
CA LYS A 122 -5.31 3.47 -0.34
C LYS A 122 -4.69 4.79 -0.80
N THR A 123 -4.98 5.90 -0.13
CA THR A 123 -4.44 7.22 -0.53
C THR A 123 -2.92 7.26 -0.35
N ALA A 124 -2.39 6.60 0.68
CA ALA A 124 -0.95 6.38 0.84
C ALA A 124 -0.30 5.65 -0.35
N ARG A 125 -0.93 4.58 -0.84
CA ARG A 125 -0.45 3.83 -2.02
C ARG A 125 -0.47 4.66 -3.29
N ASP A 126 -1.57 5.38 -3.51
CA ASP A 126 -1.75 6.18 -4.71
C ASP A 126 -0.68 7.27 -4.78
N PHE A 127 -0.36 7.90 -3.64
CA PHE A 127 0.74 8.85 -3.53
C PHE A 127 2.12 8.22 -3.79
N HIS A 128 2.39 7.05 -3.22
CA HIS A 128 3.69 6.39 -3.38
C HIS A 128 3.98 6.00 -4.83
N LYS A 129 2.97 5.44 -5.54
CA LYS A 129 3.09 5.09 -6.96
C LYS A 129 3.36 6.31 -7.85
N ALA A 130 2.70 7.42 -7.58
CA ALA A 130 2.90 8.65 -8.34
C ALA A 130 4.33 9.20 -8.17
N LYS A 131 4.96 8.95 -7.01
CA LYS A 131 6.34 9.37 -6.73
C LYS A 131 7.43 8.46 -7.30
N GLU A 132 7.12 7.21 -7.58
CA GLU A 132 8.06 6.29 -8.25
C GLU A 132 8.15 6.54 -9.77
N SER A 133 7.16 7.21 -10.34
CA SER A 133 7.11 7.58 -11.77
C SER A 133 7.73 8.94 -12.12
N ASP A 134 8.15 9.72 -11.12
CA ASP A 134 8.82 11.03 -11.27
C ASP A 134 10.36 10.87 -11.27
#